data_AF-A0A8C1BJL8-F1
#
_entry.id   AF-A0A8C1BJL8-F1
#
_cell.length_a   1.000
_cell.length_b   1.000
_cell.length_c   1.000
_cell.angle_alpha   90.00
_cell.angle_beta   90.00
_cell.angle_gamma   90.00
#
_symmetry.space_group_name_H-M   'P 1'
#
loop_
_entity.id
_entity.type
_entity.pdbx_description
1 polymer ?
#
loop_
_entity_poly.entity_id
_entity_poly.type
_entity_poly.pdbx_seq_one_letter_code
_entity_poly.pdbx_strand_id
1 'polypeptide(L)'
;PGWLYICKQRRRKLFLEIFKISQSAKMKFMYKEEHPFEKRRSEGEKIRKKYPDRVPVIVEKAPKARIGDLDKKKYLVPSDLTVGQFYFLIRKRIHLRAEDALFFFVNNVIPPTSATMGLLYQEHHEEDFFLYIAYSDESVYGDVLRDM
;
A
#
# COMPACT_ATOMS: atom_id res chain seq x y z
N PRO A 1 -1.15 -22.29 -44.17
CA PRO A 1 -1.75 -21.20 -43.36
C PRO A 1 -1.19 -21.18 -41.91
N GLY A 2 0.10 -20.88 -41.74
CA GLY A 2 0.82 -20.90 -40.44
C GLY A 2 1.01 -19.54 -39.77
N TRP A 3 0.55 -18.45 -40.39
CA TRP A 3 0.81 -17.09 -39.93
C TRP A 3 -0.07 -16.62 -38.76
N LEU A 4 -1.24 -17.24 -38.55
CA LEU A 4 -2.18 -16.86 -37.47
C LEU A 4 -1.77 -17.39 -36.08
N TYR A 5 -0.97 -18.45 -36.01
CA TYR A 5 -0.54 -19.06 -34.74
C TYR A 5 0.60 -18.28 -34.05
N ILE A 6 1.47 -17.62 -34.82
CA ILE A 6 2.62 -16.87 -34.30
C ILE A 6 2.17 -15.56 -33.62
N CYS A 7 1.06 -14.98 -34.06
CA CYS A 7 0.53 -13.72 -33.50
C CYS A 7 -0.08 -13.89 -32.09
N LYS A 8 -0.58 -15.09 -31.75
CA LYS A 8 -1.20 -15.38 -30.45
C LYS A 8 -0.18 -15.71 -29.35
N GLN A 9 0.96 -16.29 -29.71
CA GLN A 9 2.02 -16.65 -28.75
C GLN A 9 2.82 -15.43 -28.26
N ARG A 10 3.03 -14.42 -29.12
CA ARG A 10 3.77 -13.19 -28.78
C ARG A 10 3.01 -12.28 -27.79
N ARG A 11 1.68 -12.24 -27.84
CA ARG A 11 0.87 -11.48 -26.86
C ARG A 11 0.95 -12.05 -25.44
N ARG A 12 1.05 -13.38 -25.27
CA ARG A 12 1.22 -14.00 -23.94
C ARG A 12 2.58 -13.72 -23.34
N LYS A 13 3.64 -13.72 -24.16
CA LYS A 13 5.01 -13.42 -23.70
C LYS A 13 5.16 -11.95 -23.30
N LEU A 14 4.60 -11.04 -24.12
CA LEU A 14 4.58 -9.60 -23.82
C LEU A 14 3.70 -9.27 -22.60
N PHE A 15 2.55 -9.95 -22.43
CA PHE A 15 1.70 -9.78 -21.24
C PHE A 15 2.38 -10.30 -19.97
N LEU A 16 3.12 -11.42 -20.06
CA LEU A 16 3.92 -11.94 -18.95
C LEU A 16 5.17 -11.09 -18.66
N GLU A 17 5.78 -10.46 -19.66
CA GLU A 17 6.86 -9.48 -19.48
C GLU A 17 6.34 -8.17 -18.88
N ILE A 18 5.20 -7.64 -19.34
CA ILE A 18 4.54 -6.48 -18.72
C ILE A 18 4.10 -6.80 -17.28
N PHE A 19 3.58 -8.01 -17.03
CA PHE A 19 3.23 -8.47 -15.68
C PHE A 19 4.47 -8.69 -14.80
N LYS A 20 5.62 -9.09 -15.38
CA LYS A 20 6.92 -9.14 -14.68
C LYS A 20 7.52 -7.76 -14.43
N ILE A 21 7.36 -6.80 -15.34
CA ILE A 21 7.80 -5.41 -15.16
C ILE A 21 7.01 -4.75 -14.01
N SER A 22 5.74 -5.12 -13.83
CA SER A 22 4.91 -4.65 -12.70
C SER A 22 5.37 -5.15 -11.32
N GLN A 23 6.16 -6.24 -11.24
CA GLN A 23 6.51 -6.89 -9.97
C GLN A 23 7.80 -6.34 -9.31
N SER A 24 8.55 -5.44 -9.96
CA SER A 24 9.95 -5.21 -9.56
C SER A 24 10.21 -3.97 -8.69
N ALA A 25 9.21 -3.22 -8.24
CA ALA A 25 9.49 -2.18 -7.25
C ALA A 25 8.34 -2.03 -6.25
N LYS A 26 8.37 -2.90 -5.23
CA LYS A 26 7.65 -2.66 -3.99
C LYS A 26 8.24 -1.40 -3.33
N MET A 27 7.37 -0.51 -2.86
CA MET A 27 7.78 0.62 -2.03
C MET A 27 8.69 0.17 -0.88
N LYS A 28 9.82 0.87 -0.71
CA LYS A 28 10.70 0.66 0.43
C LYS A 28 10.13 1.39 1.65
N PHE A 29 9.59 0.64 2.60
CA PHE A 29 9.08 1.16 3.86
C PHE A 29 10.20 1.20 4.91
N MET A 30 10.43 2.35 5.56
CA MET A 30 11.45 2.49 6.60
C MET A 30 11.16 1.57 7.79
N TYR A 31 9.88 1.37 8.14
CA TYR A 31 9.50 0.44 9.20
C TYR A 31 10.07 -0.98 9.01
N LYS A 32 10.21 -1.44 7.76
CA LYS A 32 10.77 -2.77 7.45
C LYS A 32 12.29 -2.84 7.64
N GLU A 33 12.98 -1.71 7.52
CA GLU A 33 14.43 -1.57 7.71
C GLU A 33 14.77 -1.41 9.20
N GLU A 34 13.96 -0.65 9.95
CA GLU A 34 14.15 -0.43 11.39
C GLU A 34 13.85 -1.68 12.22
N HIS A 35 12.94 -2.55 11.75
CA HIS A 35 12.48 -3.71 12.50
C HIS A 35 12.74 -5.01 11.72
N PRO A 36 13.52 -5.95 12.28
CA PRO A 36 13.72 -7.27 11.70
C PRO A 36 12.39 -8.00 11.45
N PHE A 37 12.34 -8.78 10.38
CA PHE A 37 11.12 -9.49 9.97
C PHE A 37 10.52 -10.36 11.08
N GLU A 38 11.35 -11.11 11.82
CA GLU A 38 10.88 -11.97 12.91
C GLU A 38 10.16 -11.19 14.01
N LYS A 39 10.71 -10.01 14.38
CA LYS A 39 10.08 -9.13 15.38
C LYS A 39 8.75 -8.60 14.86
N ARG A 40 8.69 -8.13 13.61
CA ARG A 40 7.45 -7.63 12.99
C ARG A 40 6.39 -8.72 12.95
N ARG A 41 6.74 -9.91 12.48
CA ARG A 41 5.81 -11.05 12.39
C ARG A 41 5.27 -11.46 13.75
N SER A 42 6.13 -11.58 14.76
CA SER A 42 5.71 -11.91 16.13
C SER A 42 4.77 -10.84 16.71
N GLU A 43 5.07 -9.56 16.48
CA GLU A 43 4.23 -8.45 16.94
C GLU A 43 2.88 -8.43 16.22
N GLY A 44 2.87 -8.54 14.89
CA GLY A 44 1.68 -8.55 14.06
C GLY A 44 0.73 -9.69 14.43
N GLU A 45 1.27 -10.90 14.60
CA GLU A 45 0.51 -12.06 15.05
C GLU A 45 -0.09 -11.85 16.45
N LYS A 46 0.71 -11.33 17.40
CA LYS A 46 0.26 -11.05 18.77
C LYS A 46 -0.86 -10.01 18.79
N ILE A 47 -0.75 -8.94 17.99
CA ILE A 47 -1.77 -7.89 17.91
C ILE A 47 -3.05 -8.42 17.26
N ARG A 48 -2.94 -9.20 16.19
CA ARG A 48 -4.10 -9.83 15.54
C ARG A 48 -4.83 -10.79 16.46
N LYS A 49 -4.11 -11.58 17.26
CA LYS A 49 -4.71 -12.46 18.30
C LYS A 49 -5.37 -11.65 19.42
N LYS A 50 -4.78 -10.53 19.82
CA LYS A 50 -5.31 -9.67 20.90
C LYS A 50 -6.54 -8.85 20.47
N TYR A 51 -6.58 -8.41 19.21
CA TYR A 51 -7.64 -7.58 18.66
C TYR A 51 -8.07 -8.13 17.28
N PRO A 52 -8.89 -9.20 17.24
CA PRO A 52 -9.27 -9.85 15.99
C PRO A 52 -10.07 -8.94 15.04
N ASP A 53 -10.86 -8.02 15.60
CA ASP A 53 -11.71 -7.07 14.85
C ASP A 53 -10.95 -5.84 14.37
N ARG A 54 -9.62 -5.80 14.56
CA ARG A 54 -8.78 -4.67 14.16
C ARG A 54 -7.61 -5.12 13.29
N VAL A 55 -7.32 -4.30 12.29
CA VAL A 55 -6.21 -4.48 11.36
C VAL A 55 -5.04 -3.58 11.75
N PRO A 56 -3.83 -4.12 11.92
CA PRO A 56 -2.64 -3.33 12.13
C PRO A 56 -2.16 -2.77 10.78
N VAL A 57 -1.99 -1.45 10.73
CA VAL A 57 -1.68 -0.71 9.50
C VAL A 57 -0.46 0.17 9.75
N ILE A 58 0.52 0.09 8.86
CA ILE A 58 1.68 0.97 8.81
C ILE A 58 1.45 1.99 7.70
N VAL A 59 1.45 3.27 8.05
CA VAL A 59 1.28 4.40 7.15
C VAL A 59 2.57 5.21 7.12
N GLU A 60 3.19 5.32 5.95
CA GLU A 60 4.41 6.11 5.75
C GLU A 60 4.29 7.07 4.58
N LYS A 61 5.03 8.17 4.66
CA LYS A 61 5.13 9.14 3.59
C LYS A 61 5.94 8.55 2.43
N ALA A 62 5.49 8.73 1.20
CA ALA A 62 6.32 8.45 0.03
C ALA A 62 7.55 9.38 0.01
N PRO A 63 8.74 8.90 -0.41
CA PRO A 63 9.99 9.63 -0.28
C PRO A 63 10.01 10.98 -1.02
N LYS A 64 9.20 11.14 -2.06
CA LYS A 64 9.09 12.37 -2.87
C LYS A 64 7.94 13.29 -2.45
N ALA A 65 7.09 12.86 -1.53
CA ALA A 65 5.91 13.64 -1.19
C ALA A 65 6.28 14.91 -0.42
N ARG A 66 5.73 16.05 -0.85
CA ARG A 66 5.95 17.36 -0.21
C ARG A 66 4.93 17.65 0.90
N ILE A 67 4.35 16.58 1.44
CA ILE A 67 3.35 16.61 2.50
C ILE A 67 4.03 16.53 3.87
N GLY A 68 3.37 17.09 4.89
CA GLY A 68 3.77 16.92 6.29
C GLY A 68 3.87 15.46 6.73
N ASP A 69 4.73 15.22 7.72
CA ASP A 69 4.91 13.90 8.31
C ASP A 69 3.83 13.60 9.37
N LEU A 70 3.47 12.33 9.51
CA LEU A 70 2.59 11.86 10.57
C LEU A 70 3.37 11.66 11.88
N ASP A 71 2.81 12.10 13.00
CA ASP A 71 3.38 11.88 14.35
C ASP A 71 3.58 10.38 14.66
N LYS A 72 2.68 9.55 14.12
CA LYS A 72 2.68 8.10 14.31
C LYS A 72 2.50 7.41 12.97
N LYS A 73 3.33 6.39 12.73
CA LYS A 73 3.25 5.56 11.52
C LYS A 73 2.41 4.30 11.71
N LYS A 74 2.27 3.82 12.95
CA LYS A 74 1.55 2.57 13.28
C LYS A 74 0.13 2.86 13.80
N TYR A 75 -0.86 2.27 13.15
CA TYR A 75 -2.28 2.41 13.46
C TYR A 75 -2.92 1.04 13.68
N LEU A 76 -3.95 1.03 14.54
CA LEU A 76 -4.80 -0.14 14.74
C LEU A 76 -6.23 0.25 14.40
N VAL A 77 -6.67 -0.15 13.21
CA VAL A 77 -7.90 0.35 12.58
C VAL A 77 -8.98 -0.72 12.66
N PRO A 78 -10.25 -0.40 12.97
CA PRO A 78 -11.33 -1.38 12.91
C PRO A 78 -11.49 -1.96 11.50
N SER A 79 -11.79 -3.25 11.38
CA SER A 79 -12.01 -3.92 10.09
C SER A 79 -13.13 -3.29 9.26
N ASP A 80 -14.17 -2.80 9.92
CA ASP A 80 -15.39 -2.31 9.29
C ASP A 80 -15.26 -0.86 8.81
N LEU A 81 -14.17 -0.19 9.19
CA LEU A 81 -13.90 1.17 8.77
C LEU A 81 -13.54 1.20 7.28
N THR A 82 -14.11 2.14 6.54
CA THR A 82 -13.84 2.27 5.10
C THR A 82 -12.53 3.00 4.84
N VAL A 83 -11.91 2.72 3.69
CA VAL A 83 -10.70 3.43 3.24
C VAL A 83 -10.95 4.93 3.17
N GLY A 84 -12.14 5.38 2.75
CA GLY A 84 -12.51 6.80 2.74
C GLY A 84 -12.58 7.45 4.11
N GLN A 85 -13.14 6.74 5.11
CA GLN A 85 -13.11 7.22 6.49
C GLN A 85 -11.67 7.28 7.01
N PHE A 86 -10.84 6.28 6.71
CA PHE A 86 -9.45 6.25 7.12
C PHE A 86 -8.66 7.41 6.50
N TYR A 87 -8.90 7.65 5.22
CA TYR A 87 -8.35 8.78 4.47
C TYR A 87 -8.65 10.12 5.13
N PHE A 88 -9.90 10.35 5.53
CA PHE A 88 -10.30 11.58 6.22
C PHE A 88 -9.58 11.74 7.58
N LEU A 89 -9.41 10.65 8.33
CA LEU A 89 -8.69 10.68 9.62
C LEU A 89 -7.22 11.06 9.45
N ILE A 90 -6.53 10.47 8.46
CA ILE A 90 -5.12 10.77 8.17
C ILE A 90 -4.96 12.21 7.66
N ARG A 91 -5.85 12.67 6.77
CA ARG A 91 -5.85 14.06 6.29
C ARG A 91 -5.94 15.06 7.43
N LYS A 92 -6.81 14.79 8.41
CA LYS A 92 -6.95 15.61 9.63
C LYS A 92 -5.68 15.61 10.49
N ARG A 93 -4.95 14.49 10.57
CA ARG A 93 -3.70 14.38 11.34
C ARG A 93 -2.55 15.17 10.72
N ILE A 94 -2.45 15.17 9.39
CA ILE A 94 -1.42 15.89 8.63
C ILE A 94 -1.68 17.41 8.64
N HIS A 95 -2.87 17.86 9.07
CA HIS A 95 -3.32 19.26 8.97
C HIS A 95 -3.29 19.78 7.53
N LEU A 96 -3.61 18.89 6.59
CA LEU A 96 -3.59 19.19 5.16
C LEU A 96 -4.73 20.15 4.80
N ARG A 97 -4.47 21.12 3.90
CA ARG A 97 -5.52 22.05 3.46
C ARG A 97 -6.54 21.37 2.56
N ALA A 98 -7.66 22.04 2.28
CA ALA A 98 -8.74 21.48 1.47
C ALA A 98 -8.34 21.32 -0.02
N GLU A 99 -7.48 22.21 -0.48
CA GLU A 99 -6.91 22.29 -1.83
C GLU A 99 -5.79 21.27 -2.09
N ASP A 100 -5.12 20.81 -1.04
CA ASP A 100 -4.02 19.86 -1.17
C ASP A 100 -4.56 18.45 -1.41
N ALA A 101 -3.97 17.74 -2.37
CA ALA A 101 -4.30 16.36 -2.66
C ALA A 101 -3.50 15.41 -1.76
N LEU A 102 -4.15 14.29 -1.39
CA LEU A 102 -3.51 13.18 -0.70
C LEU A 102 -3.96 11.91 -1.43
N PHE A 103 -3.05 11.00 -1.69
CA PHE A 103 -3.32 9.71 -2.33
C PHE A 103 -2.69 8.60 -1.50
N PHE A 104 -3.41 7.50 -1.35
CA PHE A 104 -2.91 6.30 -0.70
C PHE A 104 -2.50 5.28 -1.75
N PHE A 105 -1.44 4.54 -1.44
CA PHE A 105 -0.89 3.49 -2.27
C PHE A 105 -0.71 2.24 -1.41
N VAL A 106 -1.34 1.16 -1.83
CA VAL A 106 -1.25 -0.17 -1.21
C VAL A 106 -0.80 -1.13 -2.29
N ASN A 107 0.36 -1.74 -2.11
CA ASN A 107 0.99 -2.57 -3.15
C ASN A 107 0.97 -1.90 -4.54
N ASN A 108 1.30 -0.60 -4.57
CA ASN A 108 1.40 0.24 -5.77
C ASN A 108 0.07 0.59 -6.45
N VAL A 109 -1.07 0.25 -5.83
CA VAL A 109 -2.41 0.54 -6.33
C VAL A 109 -3.13 1.49 -5.38
N ILE A 110 -3.93 2.41 -5.94
CA ILE A 110 -4.81 3.27 -5.15
C ILE A 110 -6.01 2.44 -4.70
N PRO A 111 -6.20 2.22 -3.39
CA PRO A 111 -7.31 1.42 -2.90
C PRO A 111 -8.65 2.15 -3.14
N PRO A 112 -9.73 1.42 -3.47
CA PRO A 112 -11.05 2.02 -3.65
C PRO A 112 -11.59 2.57 -2.32
N THR A 113 -12.12 3.79 -2.34
CA THR A 113 -12.62 4.50 -1.15
C THR A 113 -13.76 3.77 -0.44
N SER A 114 -14.57 3.01 -1.19
CA SER A 114 -15.70 2.23 -0.69
C SER A 114 -15.30 0.92 -0.01
N ALA A 115 -14.07 0.43 -0.22
CA ALA A 115 -13.63 -0.81 0.43
C ALA A 115 -13.41 -0.61 1.93
N THR A 116 -13.56 -1.70 2.67
CA THR A 116 -13.27 -1.75 4.10
C THR A 116 -11.80 -2.05 4.34
N MET A 117 -11.26 -1.56 5.46
CA MET A 117 -9.88 -1.82 5.87
C MET A 117 -9.64 -3.31 6.13
N GLY A 118 -10.67 -4.05 6.54
CA GLY A 118 -10.65 -5.50 6.67
C GLY A 118 -10.44 -6.21 5.33
N LEU A 119 -11.20 -5.85 4.29
CA LEU A 119 -11.04 -6.42 2.95
C LEU A 119 -9.66 -6.09 2.37
N LEU A 120 -9.27 -4.81 2.48
CA LEU A 120 -7.96 -4.34 2.02
C LEU A 120 -6.80 -5.09 2.69
N TYR A 121 -6.94 -5.35 4.00
CA TYR A 121 -5.98 -6.17 4.73
C TYR A 121 -5.96 -7.61 4.20
N GLN A 122 -7.10 -8.28 4.02
CA GLN A 122 -7.13 -9.65 3.53
C GLN A 122 -6.46 -9.82 2.16
N GLU A 123 -6.65 -8.86 1.25
CA GLU A 123 -6.10 -8.92 -0.10
C GLU A 123 -4.62 -8.50 -0.19
N HIS A 124 -4.17 -7.57 0.66
CA HIS A 124 -2.88 -6.91 0.48
C HIS A 124 -1.96 -6.88 1.71
N HIS A 125 -2.30 -7.55 2.81
CA HIS A 125 -1.38 -7.71 3.93
C HIS A 125 -0.10 -8.46 3.51
N GLU A 126 0.98 -8.17 4.21
CA GLU A 126 2.26 -8.87 4.03
C GLU A 126 2.39 -10.03 5.03
N GLU A 127 3.40 -10.89 4.85
CA GLU A 127 3.64 -12.09 5.67
C GLU A 127 3.96 -11.79 7.16
N ASP A 128 4.20 -10.53 7.49
CA ASP A 128 4.42 -10.05 8.85
C ASP A 128 3.12 -9.64 9.57
N PHE A 129 1.96 -9.88 8.95
CA PHE A 129 0.63 -9.50 9.45
C PHE A 129 0.39 -7.99 9.57
N PHE A 130 1.13 -7.16 8.82
CA PHE A 130 0.85 -5.73 8.69
C PHE A 130 0.35 -5.39 7.29
N LEU A 131 -0.56 -4.41 7.23
CA LEU A 131 -0.93 -3.73 5.99
C LEU A 131 -0.07 -2.47 5.83
N TYR A 132 0.57 -2.33 4.68
CA TYR A 132 1.45 -1.20 4.39
C TYR A 132 0.78 -0.23 3.42
N ILE A 133 0.71 1.04 3.82
CA ILE A 133 0.12 2.11 3.04
C ILE A 133 1.13 3.24 2.91
N ALA A 134 1.46 3.61 1.68
CA ALA A 134 2.23 4.81 1.40
C ALA A 134 1.27 5.96 1.06
N TYR A 135 1.58 7.19 1.48
CA TYR A 135 0.81 8.37 1.06
C TYR A 135 1.65 9.40 0.31
N SER A 136 1.05 10.07 -0.67
CA SER A 136 1.69 11.09 -1.51
C SER A 136 0.73 12.22 -1.91
N ASP A 137 1.25 13.37 -2.32
CA ASP A 137 0.51 14.47 -2.98
C ASP A 137 0.23 14.21 -4.46
N GLU A 138 0.89 13.22 -5.05
CA GLU A 138 0.77 12.87 -6.46
C GLU A 138 -0.04 11.58 -6.65
N SER A 139 -0.90 11.56 -7.68
CA SER A 139 -1.72 10.39 -8.03
C SER A 139 -0.97 9.34 -8.85
N VAL A 140 0.24 9.66 -9.33
CA VAL A 140 1.03 8.80 -10.21
C VAL A 140 2.13 8.12 -9.41
N TYR A 141 1.97 6.81 -9.21
CA TYR A 141 2.99 5.98 -8.54
C TYR A 141 4.33 5.93 -9.32
N GLY A 142 4.29 6.14 -10.64
CA GLY A 142 5.45 6.03 -11.54
C GLY A 142 6.58 7.04 -11.32
N ASP A 143 6.32 8.18 -10.69
CA ASP A 143 7.38 9.15 -10.37
C ASP A 143 8.10 8.79 -9.07
N VAL A 144 7.50 7.98 -8.19
CA VAL A 144 8.14 7.47 -6.97
C VAL A 144 9.19 6.38 -7.29
N LEU A 145 9.01 5.63 -8.38
CA LEU A 145 9.90 4.54 -8.79
C LEU A 145 11.07 4.93 -9.70
N ARG A 146 11.00 6.08 -10.39
CA ARG A 146 12.01 6.42 -11.40
C ARG A 146 13.40 6.77 -10.85
N ASP A 147 13.51 6.99 -9.53
CA ASP A 147 14.77 7.43 -8.90
C ASP A 147 15.19 6.53 -7.71
N MET A 148 14.92 5.21 -7.77
CA MET A 148 15.60 4.22 -6.92
C MET A 148 16.88 3.71 -7.59
#